data_AF-A0A2P4SN33-F1
#
_entry.id   AF-A0A2P4SN33-F1
#
_cell.length_a   1.000
_cell.length_b   1.000
_cell.length_c   1.000
_cell.angle_alpha   90.00
_cell.angle_beta   90.00
_cell.angle_gamma   90.00
#
_symmetry.space_group_name_H-M   'P 1'
#
loop_
_entity.id
_entity.type
_entity.pdbx_description
1 polymer ?
#
loop_
_entity_poly.entity_id
_entity_poly.type
_entity_poly.pdbx_seq_one_letter_code
_entity_poly.pdbx_strand_id
1 'polypeptide(L)' 'MASADWSSQGFMHMKLSRTQENKYVLGQHSPPFDSVPEIIHHYASRKLPIKGAEHMSLLYPVAIRTL' A
#
# COMPACT_ATOMS: atom_id res chain seq x y z
N MET A 1 1.76 18.56 18.13
CA MET A 1 2.11 18.14 16.76
C MET A 1 2.66 16.73 16.85
N ALA A 2 1.87 15.70 16.53
CA ALA A 2 2.36 14.33 16.51
C ALA A 2 3.23 14.14 15.27
N SER A 3 4.54 13.99 15.47
CA SER A 3 5.48 13.50 14.46
C SER A 3 5.02 12.13 13.99
N ALA A 4 4.93 11.95 12.68
CA ALA A 4 4.53 10.70 12.07
C ALA A 4 5.53 9.60 12.44
N ASP A 5 5.09 8.68 13.31
CA ASP A 5 5.83 7.51 13.74
C ASP A 5 5.70 6.45 12.64
N TRP A 6 6.53 6.58 11.62
CA TRP A 6 6.54 5.65 10.50
C TRP A 6 7.23 4.38 10.91
N SER A 7 6.42 3.41 11.32
CA SER A 7 6.75 2.00 11.43
C SER A 7 7.77 1.58 12.50
N SER A 8 7.46 0.46 13.13
CA SER A 8 8.42 -0.32 13.90
C SER A 8 9.59 -0.77 13.00
N GLN A 9 10.66 0.04 12.93
CA GLN A 9 11.97 -0.35 12.37
C GLN A 9 12.06 -0.37 10.82
N GLY A 10 11.46 0.61 10.13
CA GLY A 10 11.67 0.80 8.67
C GLY A 10 10.77 -0.03 7.75
N PHE A 11 9.71 -0.63 8.30
CA PHE A 11 8.73 -1.42 7.54
C PHE A 11 7.36 -0.76 7.52
N MET A 12 6.91 -0.31 6.36
CA MET A 12 5.58 0.27 6.26
C MET A 12 4.49 -0.80 6.14
N HIS A 13 3.60 -0.88 7.12
CA HIS A 13 2.45 -1.79 7.09
C HIS A 13 1.22 -1.06 6.53
N MET A 14 0.74 -1.47 5.36
CA MET A 14 -0.48 -0.93 4.75
C MET A 14 -1.62 -1.94 4.82
N LYS A 15 -2.83 -1.46 5.11
CA LYS A 15 -4.02 -2.31 5.16
C LYS A 15 -4.71 -2.41 3.80
N LEU A 16 -4.84 -3.63 3.29
CA LEU A 16 -5.74 -3.96 2.20
C LEU A 16 -7.14 -4.24 2.76
N SER A 17 -8.17 -3.58 2.23
CA SER A 17 -9.56 -3.78 2.64
C SER A 17 -10.47 -3.96 1.44
N ARG A 18 -11.52 -4.77 1.61
CA ARG A 18 -12.58 -4.92 0.61
C ARG A 18 -13.74 -3.98 0.93
N THR A 19 -14.24 -3.25 -0.07
CA THR A 19 -15.39 -2.36 0.07
C THR A 19 -16.71 -3.13 -0.02
N GLN A 20 -17.83 -2.46 0.25
CA GLN A 20 -19.17 -3.06 0.14
C GLN A 20 -19.51 -3.41 -1.32
N GLU A 21 -18.95 -2.67 -2.27
CA GLU A 21 -19.08 -2.86 -3.72
C GLU A 21 -18.13 -3.95 -4.26
N ASN A 22 -17.56 -4.79 -3.39
CA ASN A 22 -16.63 -5.87 -3.71
C ASN A 22 -15.31 -5.43 -4.36
N LYS A 23 -14.93 -4.14 -4.24
CA LYS A 23 -13.64 -3.60 -4.70
C LYS A 23 -12.56 -3.69 -3.61
N TYR A 24 -11.31 -3.44 -3.97
CA TYR A 24 -10.16 -3.41 -3.05
C TYR A 24 -9.57 -2.01 -2.92
N VAL A 25 -9.19 -1.61 -1.72
CA VAL A 25 -8.49 -0.34 -1.43
C VAL A 25 -7.25 -0.58 -0.57
N LEU A 26 -6.21 0.25 -0.78
CA LEU A 26 -4.96 0.22 -0.03
C LEU A 26 -4.87 1.42 0.94
N GLY A 27 -5.32 1.23 2.19
CA GLY A 27 -5.46 2.33 3.15
C GLY A 27 -6.64 3.28 2.84
N GLN A 28 -6.66 4.45 3.48
CA GLN A 28 -7.82 5.36 3.46
C GLN A 28 -7.93 6.23 2.19
N HIS A 29 -6.81 6.54 1.53
CA HIS A 29 -6.76 7.50 0.40
C HIS A 29 -6.53 6.84 -0.96
N SER A 30 -6.60 5.51 -1.02
CA SER A 30 -6.44 4.75 -2.25
C SER A 30 -7.76 4.70 -3.03
N PRO A 31 -7.74 4.83 -4.37
CA PRO A 31 -8.93 4.56 -5.17
C PRO A 31 -9.32 3.08 -5.07
N PRO A 32 -10.57 2.72 -5.40
CA PRO A 32 -11.00 1.32 -5.48
C PRO A 32 -10.44 0.63 -6.73
N PHE A 33 -10.09 -0.65 -6.60
CA PHE A 33 -9.59 -1.52 -7.66
C PHE A 33 -10.39 -2.82 -7.74
N ASP A 34 -10.34 -3.49 -8.89
CA ASP A 34 -11.06 -4.75 -9.10
C ASP A 34 -10.34 -5.94 -8.48
N SER A 35 -9.03 -5.85 -8.32
CA SER A 35 -8.21 -6.94 -7.78
C SER A 35 -6.95 -6.46 -7.07
N VAL A 36 -6.39 -7.31 -6.21
CA VAL A 36 -5.10 -7.02 -5.54
C VAL A 36 -3.94 -6.87 -6.54
N PRO A 37 -3.77 -7.71 -7.58
CA PRO A 37 -2.73 -7.51 -8.59
C PRO A 37 -2.78 -6.14 -9.26
N GLU A 38 -3.98 -5.61 -9.50
CA GLU A 38 -4.16 -4.28 -10.08
C GLU A 38 -3.63 -3.16 -9.16
N ILE A 39 -3.85 -3.28 -7.85
CA ILE A 39 -3.29 -2.38 -6.84
C ILE A 39 -1.77 -2.38 -6.90
N ILE A 40 -1.17 -3.58 -6.94
CA ILE A 40 0.29 -3.74 -6.98
C ILE A 40 0.85 -3.08 -8.25
N HIS A 41 0.23 -3.33 -9.41
CA HIS A 41 0.68 -2.73 -10.67
C HIS A 41 0.55 -1.20 -10.66
N HIS A 42 -0.56 -0.66 -10.14
CA HIS A 42 -0.79 0.78 -10.05
C HIS A 42 0.29 1.48 -9.22
N TYR A 43 0.60 0.96 -8.04
CA TYR A 43 1.58 1.55 -7.12
C TYR A 43 3.04 1.16 -7.43
N ALA A 44 3.26 0.31 -8.44
CA ALA A 44 4.60 0.07 -8.97
C ALA A 44 5.15 1.24 -9.78
N SER A 45 4.27 2.02 -10.42
CA SER A 45 4.65 3.20 -11.22
C SER A 45 4.15 4.52 -10.65
N ARG A 46 3.49 4.50 -9.49
CA ARG A 46 2.90 5.69 -8.85
C ARG A 46 3.23 5.72 -7.36
N LYS A 47 3.28 6.94 -6.84
CA LYS A 47 3.53 7.23 -5.43
C LYS A 47 2.40 6.68 -4.54
N LEU A 48 2.77 6.16 -3.37
CA LEU A 48 1.81 5.67 -2.38
C LEU A 48 1.02 6.85 -1.78
N PRO A 49 -0.29 6.67 -1.48
CA PRO A 49 -1.17 7.74 -1.02
C PRO A 49 -1.06 7.90 0.50
N ILE A 50 0.15 8.15 1.02
CA ILE A 50 0.42 8.13 2.46
C ILE A 50 1.13 9.40 2.88
N LYS A 51 0.50 10.14 3.79
CA LYS A 51 0.93 11.47 4.21
C LYS A 51 2.25 11.42 4.98
N GLY A 52 3.34 11.91 4.38
CA GLY A 52 4.74 11.92 4.84
C GLY A 52 5.62 10.81 4.23
N ALA A 53 5.08 9.94 3.38
CA ALA A 53 5.83 8.96 2.59
C ALA A 53 5.38 8.94 1.13
N GLU A 54 4.95 10.09 0.64
CA GLU A 54 4.48 10.30 -0.73
C GLU A 54 5.60 10.09 -1.76
N HIS A 55 6.85 9.89 -1.33
CA HIS A 55 7.96 9.57 -2.23
C HIS A 55 8.13 8.06 -2.47
N MET A 56 7.43 7.21 -1.72
CA MET A 56 7.55 5.76 -1.83
C MET A 56 6.67 5.19 -2.95
N SER A 57 7.15 4.11 -3.58
CA SER A 57 6.42 3.29 -4.56
C SER A 57 6.84 1.81 -4.41
N LEU A 58 6.07 0.89 -4.98
CA LEU A 58 6.38 -0.54 -4.94
C LEU A 58 7.44 -0.87 -6.00
N LEU A 59 8.68 -1.16 -5.60
CA LEU A 59 9.77 -1.37 -6.55
C LEU A 59 9.93 -2.84 -6.98
N TYR A 60 10.09 -3.74 -6.00
CA TYR A 60 10.37 -5.14 -6.26
C TYR A 60 9.56 -6.03 -5.32
N PRO A 61 8.91 -7.10 -5.83
CA PRO A 61 8.25 -8.07 -4.97
C PRO A 61 9.31 -8.81 -4.15
N VAL A 62 9.03 -9.00 -2.86
CA VAL A 62 9.85 -9.87 -2.02
C VAL A 62 9.32 -11.30 -2.17
N ALA A 63 10.05 -12.14 -2.90
CA ALA A 63 9.69 -13.54 -3.04
C ALA A 63 9.81 -14.24 -1.68
N ILE A 64 8.69 -14.79 -1.19
CA ILE A 64 8.71 -15.62 0.02
C ILE A 64 9.05 -17.05 -0.40
N ARG A 65 10.10 -17.61 0.20
CA ARG A 65 10.36 -19.05 0.20
C ARG A 65 9.88 -19.61 1.54
N THR A 66 8.66 -20.10 1.59
CA THR A 66 8.19 -20.91 2.73
C THR A 66 8.89 -22.27 2.68
N LEU A 67 9.45 -22.69 3.82
CA LEU A 67 10.08 -24.00 4.02
C LEU A 67 9.05 -25.12 4.07
#